data_AF-A0A6A4ZDL6-F1
#
_entry.id   AF-A0A6A4ZDL6-F1
#
_cell.length_a   1.000
_cell.length_b   1.000
_cell.length_c   1.000
_cell.angle_alpha   90.00
_cell.angle_beta   90.00
_cell.angle_gamma   90.00
#
_symmetry.space_group_name_H-M   'P 1'
#
loop_
_entity.id
_entity.type
_entity.pdbx_description
1 polymer ?
#
loop_
_entity_poly.entity_id
_entity_poly.type
_entity_poly.pdbx_seq_one_letter_code
_entity_poly.pdbx_strand_id
1 'polypeptide(L)'
;MVTRALGDWYLKADEFSSMPYKPKVPYITAVNRFGWVEPDVVVHTLTKQDKFVILASDGLWEVVPPLLAVQVVSNYVSTSQHVLDHPIPSASAALVHMALEEAARREGMAMHELLALVKGPARRSVHDDITCTVVFLEH
;
A
#
# COMPACT_ATOMS: atom_id res chain seq x y z
N MET A 1 -9.08 8.56 2.54
CA MET A 1 -10.34 7.94 3.03
C MET A 1 -10.89 7.03 1.96
N VAL A 2 -11.14 5.77 2.33
CA VAL A 2 -11.63 4.72 1.41
C VAL A 2 -13.11 4.92 1.14
N THR A 3 -13.49 4.98 -0.14
CA THR A 3 -14.90 5.13 -0.58
C THR A 3 -15.47 3.87 -1.23
N ARG A 4 -14.62 2.85 -1.45
CA ARG A 4 -14.95 1.55 -2.04
C ARG A 4 -14.20 0.45 -1.28
N ALA A 5 -14.89 -0.56 -0.79
CA ALA A 5 -14.28 -1.71 -0.10
C ALA A 5 -15.20 -2.93 -0.22
N LEU A 6 -14.63 -4.13 -0.23
CA LEU A 6 -15.36 -5.39 -0.05
C LEU A 6 -15.80 -5.54 1.41
N GLY A 7 -16.91 -6.24 1.68
CA GLY A 7 -17.42 -6.40 3.05
C GLY A 7 -18.15 -5.15 3.59
N ASP A 8 -17.94 -4.79 4.86
CA ASP A 8 -18.46 -3.58 5.53
C ASP A 8 -19.95 -3.29 5.28
N TRP A 9 -20.78 -4.32 5.38
CA TRP A 9 -22.19 -4.22 5.02
C TRP A 9 -22.97 -3.20 5.87
N TYR A 10 -22.56 -3.00 7.12
CA TYR A 10 -23.08 -1.98 8.03
C TYR A 10 -22.85 -0.53 7.54
N LEU A 11 -21.95 -0.31 6.57
CA LEU A 11 -21.70 0.98 5.92
C LEU A 11 -22.41 1.13 4.57
N LYS A 12 -23.07 0.07 4.08
CA LYS A 12 -23.62 -0.03 2.72
C LYS A 12 -25.14 -0.12 2.70
N ALA A 13 -25.73 -0.81 3.67
CA ALA A 13 -27.16 -1.10 3.68
C ALA A 13 -27.79 -0.81 5.05
N ASP A 14 -28.92 -0.10 5.03
CA ASP A 14 -29.64 0.37 6.22
C ASP A 14 -30.10 -0.77 7.15
N GLU A 15 -30.45 -1.90 6.56
CA GLU A 15 -30.90 -3.13 7.24
C GLU A 15 -29.83 -3.70 8.19
N PHE A 16 -28.56 -3.46 7.87
CA PHE A 16 -27.42 -3.98 8.61
C PHE A 16 -26.66 -2.88 9.36
N SER A 17 -27.15 -1.63 9.29
CA SER A 17 -26.51 -0.47 9.91
C SER A 17 -27.17 -0.08 11.22
N SER A 18 -26.35 0.41 12.14
CA SER A 18 -26.75 0.93 13.45
C SER A 18 -26.07 2.27 13.73
N MET A 19 -26.53 2.99 14.77
CA MET A 19 -25.86 4.21 15.21
C MET A 19 -24.41 3.90 15.61
N PRO A 20 -23.42 4.74 15.26
CA PRO A 20 -23.54 6.08 14.66
C PRO A 20 -23.49 6.11 13.13
N TYR A 21 -23.38 4.96 12.46
CA TYR A 21 -23.16 4.89 11.00
C TYR A 21 -24.44 5.04 10.20
N LYS A 22 -25.57 4.57 10.75
CA LYS A 22 -26.89 4.56 10.09
C LYS A 22 -27.30 5.88 9.42
N PRO A 23 -27.10 7.07 10.03
CA PRO A 23 -27.46 8.34 9.38
C PRO A 23 -26.61 8.71 8.15
N LYS A 24 -25.52 7.96 7.88
CA LYS A 24 -24.55 8.24 6.81
C LYS A 24 -24.53 7.16 5.73
N VAL A 25 -25.43 6.17 5.80
CA VAL A 25 -25.50 5.09 4.82
C VAL A 25 -26.16 5.61 3.52
N PRO A 26 -25.64 5.24 2.33
CA PRO A 26 -24.40 4.50 2.11
C PRO A 26 -23.15 5.39 2.24
N TYR A 27 -22.19 4.97 3.08
CA TYR A 27 -20.92 5.67 3.26
C TYR A 27 -19.86 5.20 2.24
N ILE A 28 -19.94 3.92 1.86
CA ILE A 28 -19.09 3.28 0.84
C ILE A 28 -20.00 2.97 -0.35
N THR A 29 -19.79 3.67 -1.46
CA THR A 29 -20.85 3.91 -2.47
C THR A 29 -20.68 3.15 -3.78
N ALA A 30 -19.56 2.47 -4.02
CA ALA A 30 -19.43 1.64 -5.22
C ALA A 30 -20.05 0.28 -4.98
N VAL A 31 -21.38 0.22 -5.01
CA VAL A 31 -22.14 -1.02 -4.99
C VAL A 31 -23.08 -0.99 -6.20
N ASN A 32 -22.99 -1.99 -7.07
CA ASN A 32 -23.85 -2.07 -8.24
C ASN A 32 -25.26 -2.56 -7.89
N ARG A 33 -26.13 -2.63 -8.91
CA ARG A 33 -27.54 -3.05 -8.78
C ARG A 33 -27.75 -4.44 -8.13
N PHE A 34 -26.69 -5.22 -7.97
CA PHE A 34 -26.71 -6.57 -7.42
C PHE A 34 -26.05 -6.65 -6.03
N GLY A 35 -25.64 -5.53 -5.43
CA GLY A 35 -24.99 -5.54 -4.12
C GLY A 35 -23.47 -5.80 -4.18
N TRP A 36 -22.87 -5.86 -5.36
CA TRP A 36 -21.43 -6.11 -5.51
C TRP A 36 -20.61 -4.84 -5.60
N VAL A 37 -19.42 -4.88 -5.03
CA VAL A 37 -18.48 -3.76 -5.13
C VAL A 37 -17.87 -3.74 -6.51
N GLU A 38 -17.94 -2.60 -7.18
CA GLU A 38 -17.31 -2.43 -8.49
C GLU A 38 -15.91 -1.81 -8.35
N PRO A 39 -14.85 -2.58 -8.70
CA PRO A 39 -13.52 -2.02 -8.79
C PRO A 39 -13.46 -1.04 -9.98
N ASP A 40 -12.49 -0.13 -9.92
CA ASP A 40 -12.10 0.60 -11.12
C ASP A 40 -11.19 -0.30 -11.97
N VAL A 41 -11.45 -0.37 -13.27
CA VAL A 41 -10.75 -1.27 -14.19
C VAL A 41 -10.05 -0.45 -15.25
N VAL A 42 -8.72 -0.46 -15.20
CA VAL A 42 -7.86 0.19 -16.19
C VAL A 42 -7.11 -0.88 -16.97
N VAL A 43 -7.13 -0.79 -18.29
CA VAL A 43 -6.43 -1.70 -19.20
C VAL A 43 -5.26 -0.96 -19.83
N HIS A 44 -4.06 -1.51 -19.70
CA HIS A 44 -2.83 -0.99 -20.31
C HIS A 44 -2.23 -2.05 -21.22
N THR A 45 -1.92 -1.70 -22.47
CA THR A 45 -1.21 -2.60 -23.38
C THR A 45 0.27 -2.45 -23.17
N LEU A 46 0.94 -3.53 -22.75
CA LEU A 46 2.36 -3.51 -22.47
C LEU A 46 3.17 -3.14 -23.72
N THR A 47 4.14 -2.27 -23.51
CA THR A 47 5.14 -1.85 -24.47
C THR A 47 6.53 -2.19 -23.95
N LYS A 48 7.54 -2.25 -24.81
CA LYS A 48 8.94 -2.48 -24.40
C LYS A 48 9.47 -1.45 -23.39
N GLN A 49 8.79 -0.32 -23.20
CA GLN A 49 9.15 0.71 -22.23
C GLN A 49 8.69 0.36 -20.81
N ASP A 50 7.67 -0.49 -20.66
CA ASP A 50 7.14 -0.91 -19.37
C ASP A 50 8.07 -1.95 -18.73
N LYS A 51 8.65 -1.64 -17.57
CA LYS A 51 9.68 -2.50 -16.93
C LYS A 51 9.17 -3.27 -15.73
N PHE A 52 8.28 -2.67 -14.96
CA PHE A 52 7.75 -3.28 -13.75
C PHE A 52 6.44 -2.61 -13.34
N VAL A 53 5.71 -3.29 -12.45
CA VAL A 53 4.53 -2.76 -11.76
C VAL A 53 4.77 -2.87 -10.26
N ILE A 54 4.45 -1.80 -9.52
CA ILE A 54 4.49 -1.78 -8.05
C ILE A 54 3.05 -1.87 -7.55
N LEU A 55 2.75 -2.92 -6.79
CA LEU A 55 1.48 -3.11 -6.08
C LEU A 55 1.75 -2.99 -4.59
N ALA A 56 1.08 -2.07 -3.90
CA ALA A 56 1.28 -1.88 -2.47
C ALA A 56 0.02 -1.38 -1.75
N SER A 57 -0.05 -1.63 -0.44
CA SER A 57 -1.06 -1.03 0.45
C SER A 57 -0.85 0.48 0.59
N ASP A 58 -1.88 1.17 1.07
CA ASP A 58 -1.82 2.59 1.43
C ASP A 58 -0.70 2.88 2.45
N GLY A 59 -0.42 1.97 3.38
CA GLY A 59 0.71 2.09 4.31
C GLY A 59 2.06 2.38 3.63
N LEU A 60 2.28 1.94 2.38
CA LEU A 60 3.45 2.37 1.59
C LEU A 60 3.24 3.78 1.00
N TRP A 61 2.11 3.99 0.30
CA TRP A 61 1.85 5.18 -0.51
C TRP A 61 1.58 6.45 0.31
N GLU A 62 1.23 6.32 1.59
CA GLU A 62 1.09 7.45 2.52
C GLU A 62 2.44 8.07 2.92
N VAL A 63 3.53 7.31 2.78
CA VAL A 63 4.88 7.73 3.18
C VAL A 63 5.85 7.83 2.00
N VAL A 64 5.72 6.98 0.98
CA VAL A 64 6.61 6.97 -0.19
C VAL A 64 5.91 7.57 -1.42
N PRO A 65 6.42 8.68 -1.99
CA PRO A 65 5.91 9.22 -3.24
C PRO A 65 6.08 8.26 -4.43
N PRO A 66 5.13 8.16 -5.38
CA PRO A 66 5.21 7.23 -6.51
C PRO A 66 6.50 7.35 -7.34
N LEU A 67 6.96 8.58 -7.61
CA LEU A 67 8.20 8.81 -8.36
C LEU A 67 9.43 8.26 -7.62
N LEU A 68 9.49 8.45 -6.31
CA LEU A 68 10.59 7.94 -5.50
C LEU A 68 10.57 6.40 -5.46
N ALA A 69 9.38 5.80 -5.35
CA ALA A 69 9.24 4.35 -5.41
C ALA A 69 9.76 3.77 -6.74
N VAL A 70 9.42 4.42 -7.87
CA VAL A 70 9.95 4.04 -9.19
C VAL A 70 11.47 4.17 -9.23
N GLN A 71 12.05 5.25 -8.71
CA GLN A 71 13.50 5.43 -8.66
C GLN A 71 14.20 4.35 -7.83
N VAL A 72 13.65 3.98 -6.68
CA VAL A 72 14.20 2.89 -5.84
C VAL A 72 14.23 1.58 -6.61
N VAL A 73 13.12 1.21 -7.25
CA VAL A 73 13.04 -0.04 -8.01
C VAL A 73 13.97 0.00 -9.23
N SER A 74 13.99 1.11 -9.98
CA SER A 74 14.88 1.28 -11.13
C SER A 74 16.36 1.18 -10.74
N ASN A 75 16.75 1.82 -9.63
CA ASN A 75 18.11 1.74 -9.13
C ASN A 75 18.46 0.30 -8.76
N TYR A 76 17.58 -0.39 -8.03
CA TYR A 76 17.76 -1.78 -7.64
C TYR A 76 17.98 -2.71 -8.84
N VAL A 77 17.26 -2.51 -9.94
CA VAL A 77 17.47 -3.26 -11.19
C VAL A 77 18.82 -2.93 -11.83
N SER A 78 19.21 -1.66 -11.84
CA SER A 78 20.42 -1.19 -12.54
C SER A 78 21.74 -1.59 -11.86
N THR A 79 21.76 -1.71 -10.54
CA THR A 79 22.97 -2.11 -9.78
C THR A 79 23.12 -3.62 -9.60
N SER A 80 22.20 -4.43 -10.14
CA SER A 80 22.17 -5.89 -9.94
C SER A 80 22.65 -6.67 -11.17
N GLN A 81 23.95 -6.97 -11.26
CA GLN A 81 24.40 -8.16 -12.02
C GLN A 81 24.45 -9.42 -11.13
N HIS A 82 24.51 -9.26 -9.81
CA HIS A 82 24.40 -10.35 -8.84
C HIS A 82 23.42 -9.98 -7.71
N VAL A 83 22.32 -10.74 -7.61
CA VAL A 83 21.28 -10.58 -6.56
C VAL A 83 21.85 -10.78 -5.15
N LEU A 84 23.00 -11.45 -5.03
CA LEU A 84 23.66 -11.77 -3.76
C LEU A 84 24.43 -10.60 -3.14
N ASP A 85 24.70 -9.54 -3.89
CA ASP A 85 25.53 -8.42 -3.42
C ASP A 85 24.70 -7.29 -2.77
N HIS A 86 23.37 -7.39 -2.78
CA HIS A 86 22.51 -6.38 -2.16
C HIS A 86 22.32 -6.64 -0.66
N PRO A 87 22.54 -5.63 0.20
CA PRO A 87 22.26 -5.76 1.64
C PRO A 87 20.77 -5.93 1.94
N ILE A 88 19.89 -5.54 1.00
CA ILE A 88 18.45 -5.73 1.07
C ILE A 88 18.07 -6.76 0.00
N PRO A 89 17.25 -7.79 0.29
CA PRO A 89 17.10 -8.95 -0.58
C PRO A 89 16.25 -8.72 -1.84
N SER A 90 15.46 -7.65 -1.90
CA SER A 90 14.61 -7.36 -3.06
C SER A 90 14.25 -5.87 -3.18
N ALA A 91 13.82 -5.47 -4.38
CA ALA A 91 13.29 -4.12 -4.61
C ALA A 91 12.04 -3.82 -3.75
N SER A 92 11.17 -4.80 -3.51
CA SER A 92 10.02 -4.64 -2.61
C SER A 92 10.45 -4.46 -1.15
N ALA A 93 11.47 -5.19 -0.69
CA ALA A 93 12.03 -5.00 0.65
C ALA A 93 12.70 -3.63 0.80
N ALA A 94 13.34 -3.10 -0.26
CA ALA A 94 13.90 -1.75 -0.25
C ALA A 94 12.82 -0.68 -0.12
N LEU A 95 11.67 -0.86 -0.79
CA LEU A 95 10.51 0.04 -0.62
C LEU A 95 9.94 -0.03 0.80
N VAL A 96 9.78 -1.23 1.37
CA VAL A 96 9.30 -1.38 2.76
C VAL A 96 10.27 -0.75 3.75
N HIS A 97 11.58 -0.94 3.55
CA HIS A 97 12.62 -0.32 4.38
C HIS A 97 12.51 1.21 4.35
N MET A 98 12.46 1.80 3.14
CA MET A 98 12.30 3.24 2.97
C MET A 98 11.02 3.77 3.63
N ALA A 99 9.91 3.03 3.52
CA ALA A 99 8.65 3.42 4.15
C ALA A 99 8.73 3.42 5.68
N LEU A 100 9.40 2.42 6.28
CA LEU A 100 9.62 2.36 7.72
C LEU A 100 10.58 3.44 8.21
N GLU A 101 11.64 3.74 7.46
CA GLU A 101 12.54 4.85 7.76
C GLU A 101 11.81 6.19 7.73
N GLU A 102 10.98 6.43 6.71
CA GLU A 102 10.20 7.66 6.59
C GLU A 102 9.14 7.77 7.69
N ALA A 103 8.45 6.68 8.05
CA ALA A 103 7.51 6.66 9.17
C ALA A 103 8.21 6.97 10.50
N ALA A 104 9.37 6.34 10.77
CA ALA A 104 10.16 6.62 11.97
C ALA A 104 10.65 8.08 12.00
N ARG A 105 11.11 8.60 10.87
CA ARG A 105 11.56 9.99 10.72
C ARG A 105 10.45 11.00 11.02
N ARG A 106 9.21 10.74 10.61
CA ARG A 106 8.05 11.60 10.89
C ARG A 106 7.75 11.72 12.39
N GLU A 107 7.99 10.64 13.13
CA GLU A 107 7.85 10.60 14.59
C GLU A 107 9.13 11.01 15.34
N GLY A 108 10.19 11.42 14.62
CA GLY A 108 11.44 11.86 15.22
C GLY A 108 12.24 10.74 15.91
N MET A 109 12.07 9.49 15.48
CA MET A 109 12.80 8.33 16.00
C MET A 109 13.59 7.59 14.90
N ALA A 110 14.52 6.74 15.31
CA ALA A 110 15.22 5.85 14.40
C ALA A 110 14.38 4.61 14.06
N MET A 111 14.63 4.00 12.89
CA MET A 111 13.87 2.81 12.46
C MET A 111 13.98 1.63 13.45
N HIS A 112 15.12 1.45 14.12
CA HIS A 112 15.27 0.38 15.11
C HIS A 112 14.40 0.61 16.36
N GLU A 113 14.16 1.86 16.75
CA GLU A 113 13.26 2.22 17.86
C GLU A 113 11.81 1.93 17.47
N LEU A 114 11.41 2.30 16.25
CA LEU A 114 10.12 1.95 15.67
C LEU A 114 9.87 0.43 15.69
N LEU A 115 10.85 -0.36 15.23
CA LEU A 115 10.75 -1.81 15.19
C LEU A 115 10.71 -2.45 16.58
N ALA A 116 11.24 -1.78 17.60
CA ALA A 116 11.17 -2.21 18.99
C ALA A 116 9.81 -1.94 19.65
N LEU A 117 8.93 -1.14 19.03
CA LEU A 117 7.59 -0.89 19.55
C LEU A 117 6.77 -2.18 19.65
N VAL A 118 6.10 -2.35 20.78
CA VAL A 118 5.18 -3.48 21.01
C VAL A 118 4.01 -3.39 20.03
N LYS A 119 3.61 -4.54 19.47
CA LYS A 119 2.42 -4.62 18.60
C LYS A 119 1.20 -4.09 19.34
N GLY A 120 0.50 -3.13 18.73
CA GLY A 120 -0.68 -2.53 19.33
C GLY A 120 -0.89 -1.08 18.88
N PRO A 121 -1.77 -0.35 19.57
CA PRO A 121 -2.15 1.01 19.20
C PRO A 121 -0.97 1.97 19.06
N ALA A 122 0.02 1.89 19.95
CA ALA A 122 1.20 2.76 19.92
C ALA A 122 2.08 2.58 18.66
N ARG A 123 2.12 1.36 18.10
CA ARG A 123 2.82 1.13 16.82
C ARG A 123 1.95 1.54 15.64
N ARG A 124 0.65 1.24 15.69
CA ARG A 124 -0.32 1.62 14.65
C ARG A 124 -0.54 3.13 14.53
N SER A 125 -0.24 3.90 15.57
CA SER A 125 -0.26 5.37 15.48
C SER A 125 0.90 5.92 14.67
N VAL A 126 1.97 5.15 14.45
CA VAL A 126 3.13 5.57 13.65
C VAL A 126 3.00 5.12 12.19
N HIS A 127 2.59 3.87 11.95
CA HIS A 127 2.43 3.34 10.60
C HIS A 127 1.35 2.24 10.58
N ASP A 128 0.65 2.10 9.46
CA ASP A 128 -0.24 0.96 9.20
C ASP A 128 0.52 -0.24 8.62
N ASP A 129 -0.15 -1.36 8.39
CA ASP A 129 0.45 -2.53 7.75
C ASP A 129 0.94 -2.19 6.33
N ILE A 130 2.24 -2.40 6.10
CA ILE A 130 2.90 -2.11 4.82
C ILE A 130 3.10 -3.42 4.07
N THR A 131 2.41 -3.56 2.93
CA THR A 131 2.58 -4.68 2.00
C THR A 131 2.99 -4.14 0.63
N CYS A 132 4.04 -4.70 0.04
CA CYS A 132 4.55 -4.28 -1.26
C CYS A 132 4.98 -5.48 -2.10
N THR A 133 4.61 -5.49 -3.37
CA THR A 133 5.00 -6.46 -4.39
C THR A 133 5.49 -5.71 -5.63
N VAL A 134 6.63 -6.13 -6.18
CA VAL A 134 7.17 -5.59 -7.43
C VAL A 134 7.15 -6.72 -8.45
N VAL A 135 6.45 -6.51 -9.56
CA VAL A 135 6.37 -7.45 -10.68
C VAL A 135 7.23 -6.92 -11.81
N PHE A 136 8.33 -7.60 -12.13
CA PHE A 136 9.13 -7.27 -13.31
C PHE A 136 8.47 -7.84 -14.56
N LEU A 137 8.41 -7.03 -15.61
CA LEU A 137 7.76 -7.39 -16.87
C LEU A 137 8.84 -7.83 -17.86
N GLU A 138 8.76 -9.10 -18.28
CA GLU A 138 9.55 -9.64 -19.37
C GLU A 138 8.82 -9.44 -20.71
N HIS A 139 9.59 -9.18 -21.78
CA HIS A 139 9.09 -8.91 -23.14
C HIS A 139 9.63 -9.94 -24.13
#